data_AF-A0A956RCJ1-F1
#
_entry.id   AF-A0A956RCJ1-F1
#
_cell.length_a   1.000
_cell.length_b   1.000
_cell.length_c   1.000
_cell.angle_alpha   90.00
_cell.angle_beta   90.00
_cell.angle_gamma   90.00
#
_symmetry.space_group_name_H-M   'P 1'
#
loop_
_entity.id
_entity.type
_entity.pdbx_description
1 polymer ?
#
loop_
_entity_poly.entity_id
_entity_poly.type
_entity_poly.pdbx_seq_one_letter_code
_entity_poly.pdbx_strand_id
1 'polypeptide(L)'
;MNHDECERCISHGITALTNQKAAILSAIADLDNPTGTTNITQGLGWGWRVVKPAAPFTEAVANPEYKRQQAIVLLTDGENVPGNGDGYKATFGMSGYAQSKMDQRLRTLAANIKADGVIIYVIQFANDGTDLQLLLKEIASGPDTPYYYYAPD
;
A
#
# COMPACT_ATOMS: atom_id res chain seq x y z
N MET A 1 -30.52 22.64 11.35
CA MET A 1 -29.58 21.52 11.23
C MET A 1 -29.07 21.58 9.81
N ASN A 2 -27.86 22.12 9.60
CA ASN A 2 -27.30 22.32 8.26
C ASN A 2 -26.90 20.98 7.66
N HIS A 3 -27.28 20.78 6.41
CA HIS A 3 -27.13 19.56 5.63
C HIS A 3 -25.84 19.61 4.79
N ASP A 4 -24.75 20.13 5.38
CA ASP A 4 -23.50 20.43 4.69
C ASP A 4 -22.32 19.52 5.11
N GLU A 5 -22.58 18.45 5.87
CA GLU A 5 -21.58 17.42 6.21
C GLU A 5 -21.52 16.28 5.17
N CYS A 6 -21.75 16.58 3.89
CA CYS A 6 -21.42 15.65 2.81
C CYS A 6 -19.92 15.69 2.55
N GLU A 7 -19.11 15.06 3.40
CA GLU A 7 -17.78 14.61 2.98
C GLU A 7 -17.97 13.79 1.69
N ARG A 8 -17.28 14.16 0.61
CA ARG A 8 -17.29 13.39 -0.64
C ARG A 8 -16.95 11.94 -0.28
N CYS A 9 -17.91 11.04 -0.44
CA CYS A 9 -17.60 9.62 -0.44
C CYS A 9 -16.53 9.41 -1.51
N ILE A 10 -15.47 8.70 -1.14
CA ILE A 10 -14.45 8.26 -2.08
C ILE A 10 -15.21 7.47 -3.16
N SER A 11 -15.26 7.96 -4.39
CA SER A 11 -16.10 7.38 -5.45
C SER A 11 -15.63 5.99 -5.86
N HIS A 12 -14.40 5.61 -5.46
CA HIS A 12 -13.77 4.35 -5.80
C HIS A 12 -13.15 3.71 -4.54
N GLY A 13 -13.63 2.50 -4.22
CA GLY A 13 -13.10 1.69 -3.13
C GLY A 13 -12.05 0.68 -3.61
N ILE A 14 -11.52 -0.10 -2.67
CA ILE A 14 -10.62 -1.21 -2.98
C ILE A 14 -11.42 -2.30 -3.71
N THR A 15 -10.93 -2.72 -4.88
CA THR A 15 -11.50 -3.87 -5.59
C THR A 15 -11.08 -5.15 -4.90
N ALA A 16 -12.07 -5.96 -4.49
CA ALA A 16 -11.85 -7.28 -3.92
C ALA A 16 -11.17 -8.22 -4.93
N LEU A 17 -10.58 -9.32 -4.45
CA LEU A 17 -9.89 -10.27 -5.32
C LEU A 17 -10.89 -10.89 -6.31
N THR A 18 -10.61 -10.77 -7.60
CA THR A 18 -11.48 -11.27 -8.67
C THR A 18 -10.68 -11.81 -9.84
N ASN A 19 -11.25 -12.77 -10.57
CA ASN A 19 -10.70 -13.27 -11.83
C ASN A 19 -11.31 -12.58 -13.07
N GLN A 20 -12.18 -11.59 -12.88
CA GLN A 20 -12.86 -10.87 -13.95
C GLN A 20 -11.99 -9.73 -14.48
N LYS A 21 -11.27 -9.98 -15.58
CA LYS A 21 -10.38 -8.99 -16.23
C LYS A 21 -11.07 -7.65 -16.50
N ALA A 22 -12.32 -7.68 -16.97
CA ALA A 22 -13.08 -6.47 -17.28
C ALA A 22 -13.34 -5.62 -16.03
N ALA A 23 -13.65 -6.25 -14.88
CA ALA A 23 -13.87 -5.53 -13.63
C ALA A 23 -12.57 -4.85 -13.14
N ILE A 24 -11.44 -5.53 -13.26
CA ILE A 24 -10.12 -4.98 -12.91
C ILE A 24 -9.78 -3.78 -13.80
N LEU A 25 -9.95 -3.92 -15.12
CA LEU A 25 -9.65 -2.83 -16.06
C LEU A 25 -10.58 -1.63 -15.86
N SER A 26 -11.85 -1.85 -15.54
CA SER A 26 -12.78 -0.77 -15.20
C SER A 26 -12.33 -0.04 -13.95
N ALA A 27 -12.00 -0.76 -12.87
CA ALA A 27 -11.53 -0.16 -11.64
C ALA A 27 -10.23 0.65 -11.81
N ILE A 28 -9.33 0.22 -12.70
CA ILE A 28 -8.12 0.98 -13.06
C ILE A 28 -8.48 2.23 -13.87
N ALA A 29 -9.37 2.12 -14.85
CA ALA A 29 -9.79 3.26 -15.67
C ALA A 29 -10.53 4.33 -14.84
N ASP A 30 -11.20 3.90 -13.78
CA ASP A 30 -11.90 4.77 -12.84
C ASP A 30 -10.94 5.54 -11.90
N LEU A 31 -9.65 5.19 -11.86
CA LEU A 31 -8.62 5.97 -11.16
C LEU A 31 -8.27 7.23 -11.97
N ASP A 32 -9.22 8.16 -12.07
CA ASP A 32 -9.03 9.43 -12.75
C ASP A 32 -8.61 10.50 -11.74
N ASN A 33 -7.35 10.93 -11.84
CA ASN A 33 -6.74 12.01 -11.05
C ASN A 33 -6.80 11.83 -9.51
N PRO A 34 -6.04 10.88 -8.94
CA PRO A 34 -6.01 10.67 -7.50
C PRO A 34 -5.46 11.90 -6.77
N THR A 35 -6.27 12.50 -5.90
CA THR A 35 -5.88 13.62 -5.02
C THR A 35 -5.62 13.14 -3.60
N GLY A 36 -4.62 13.68 -2.91
CA GLY A 36 -4.37 13.39 -1.50
C GLY A 36 -2.89 13.41 -1.14
N THR A 37 -2.57 12.85 0.03
CA THR A 37 -1.20 12.66 0.52
C THR A 37 -0.77 11.20 0.43
N THR A 38 0.53 10.95 0.33
CA THR A 38 1.09 9.59 0.23
C THR A 38 1.10 8.88 1.59
N ASN A 39 0.31 7.81 1.74
CA ASN A 39 0.34 6.93 2.92
C ASN A 39 0.58 5.47 2.51
N ILE A 40 1.85 5.14 2.28
CA ILE A 40 2.30 3.82 1.84
C ILE A 40 1.89 2.75 2.85
N THR A 41 1.95 3.08 4.15
CA THR A 41 1.58 2.16 5.24
C THR A 41 0.14 1.70 5.13
N GLN A 42 -0.80 2.62 4.87
CA GLN A 42 -2.21 2.26 4.70
C GLN A 42 -2.45 1.46 3.42
N GLY A 43 -1.86 1.87 2.30
CA GLY A 43 -1.98 1.15 1.03
C GLY A 43 -1.50 -0.30 1.15
N LEU A 44 -0.32 -0.50 1.74
CA LEU A 44 0.25 -1.83 1.96
C LEU A 44 -0.60 -2.68 2.91
N GLY A 45 -1.13 -2.08 3.98
CA GLY A 45 -2.00 -2.79 4.94
C GLY A 45 -3.31 -3.25 4.33
N TRP A 46 -3.93 -2.42 3.48
CA TRP A 46 -5.14 -2.81 2.76
C TRP A 46 -4.87 -3.83 1.67
N GLY A 47 -3.77 -3.71 0.93
CA GLY A 47 -3.34 -4.73 -0.03
C GLY A 47 -3.15 -6.10 0.64
N TRP A 48 -2.55 -6.12 1.83
CA TRP A 48 -2.42 -7.36 2.61
C TRP A 48 -3.77 -7.97 2.98
N ARG A 49 -4.77 -7.15 3.38
CA ARG A 49 -6.12 -7.66 3.67
C ARG A 49 -6.79 -8.28 2.45
N VAL A 50 -6.66 -7.69 1.26
CA VAL A 50 -7.26 -8.23 0.02
C VAL A 50 -6.69 -9.61 -0.34
N VAL A 51 -5.38 -9.80 -0.15
CA VAL A 51 -4.74 -11.08 -0.50
C VAL A 51 -4.96 -12.16 0.56
N LYS A 52 -5.58 -11.87 1.70
CA LYS A 52 -5.83 -12.82 2.79
C LYS A 52 -7.33 -13.13 2.94
N PRO A 53 -7.71 -14.33 3.41
CA PRO A 53 -9.10 -14.79 3.42
C PRO A 53 -9.97 -14.18 4.54
N ALA A 54 -9.49 -13.16 5.25
CA ALA A 54 -10.14 -12.63 6.43
C ALA A 54 -10.95 -11.37 6.10
N ALA A 55 -12.12 -11.22 6.74
CA ALA A 55 -12.95 -10.04 6.59
C ALA A 55 -12.13 -8.73 6.72
N PRO A 56 -12.41 -7.69 5.91
CA PRO A 56 -13.61 -7.55 5.08
C PRO A 56 -13.52 -8.17 3.67
N PHE A 57 -12.36 -8.67 3.24
CA PHE A 57 -12.18 -9.30 1.93
C PHE A 57 -12.01 -10.81 2.12
N THR A 58 -13.02 -11.58 1.72
CA THR A 58 -13.05 -13.05 1.93
C THR A 58 -12.81 -13.83 0.65
N GLU A 59 -12.46 -13.15 -0.44
CA GLU A 59 -12.35 -13.73 -1.78
C GLU A 59 -11.08 -14.56 -1.97
N ALA A 60 -10.05 -14.32 -1.15
CA ALA A 60 -8.86 -15.16 -1.17
C ALA A 60 -9.20 -16.57 -0.64
N VAL A 61 -8.77 -17.61 -1.36
CA VAL A 61 -9.00 -19.00 -0.93
C VAL A 61 -8.23 -19.29 0.37
N ALA A 62 -8.91 -19.73 1.42
CA ALA A 62 -8.22 -20.23 2.60
C ALA A 62 -7.62 -21.62 2.30
N ASN A 63 -6.31 -21.80 2.51
CA ASN A 63 -5.60 -23.09 2.40
C ASN A 63 -5.87 -23.87 1.08
N PRO A 64 -5.49 -23.32 -0.09
CA PRO A 64 -5.65 -24.04 -1.35
C PRO A 64 -4.82 -25.34 -1.36
N GLU A 65 -5.35 -26.40 -2.00
CA GLU A 65 -4.63 -27.66 -2.20
C GLU A 65 -3.44 -27.54 -3.17
N TYR A 66 -3.39 -26.45 -3.95
CA TYR A 66 -2.31 -26.13 -4.87
C TYR A 66 -1.30 -25.16 -4.25
N LYS A 67 -0.06 -25.21 -4.75
CA LYS A 67 0.96 -24.22 -4.39
C LYS A 67 0.55 -22.85 -4.93
N ARG A 68 0.21 -21.94 -4.03
CA ARG A 68 -0.09 -20.54 -4.34
C ARG A 68 1.04 -19.63 -3.91
N GLN A 69 1.37 -18.66 -4.74
CA GLN A 69 2.14 -17.49 -4.33
C GLN A 69 1.20 -16.31 -4.19
N GLN A 70 1.33 -15.58 -3.08
CA GLN A 70 0.61 -14.34 -2.83
C GLN A 70 1.61 -13.21 -2.99
N ALA A 71 1.21 -12.18 -3.71
CA ALA A 71 2.09 -11.06 -4.01
C ALA A 71 1.34 -9.73 -3.92
N ILE A 72 2.05 -8.70 -3.48
CA ILE A 72 1.63 -7.30 -3.54
C ILE A 72 2.65 -6.59 -4.42
N VAL A 73 2.18 -5.82 -5.40
CA VAL A 73 3.02 -4.88 -6.16
C VAL A 73 2.71 -3.49 -5.64
N LEU A 74 3.70 -2.89 -4.98
CA LEU A 74 3.65 -1.53 -4.47
C LEU A 74 4.24 -0.58 -5.50
N LEU A 75 3.44 0.37 -5.97
CA LEU A 75 3.86 1.43 -6.88
C LEU A 75 3.86 2.74 -6.09
N THR A 76 4.98 3.47 -6.06
CA THR A 76 5.07 4.73 -5.32
C THR A 76 6.15 5.64 -5.88
N ASP A 77 5.87 6.94 -5.90
CA ASP A 77 6.75 8.00 -6.40
C ASP A 77 7.34 8.89 -5.28
N GLY A 78 6.88 8.73 -4.05
CA GLY A 78 7.12 9.69 -2.98
C GLY A 78 7.17 9.07 -1.59
N GLU A 79 7.69 9.87 -0.65
CA GLU A 79 7.82 9.48 0.75
C GLU A 79 6.46 9.43 1.45
N ASN A 80 6.39 8.75 2.61
CA ASN A 80 5.21 8.85 3.47
C ASN A 80 5.00 10.30 3.90
N VAL A 81 3.85 10.87 3.55
CA VAL A 81 3.45 12.21 3.96
C VAL A 81 2.50 12.11 5.16
N PRO A 82 2.91 12.60 6.35
CA PRO A 82 2.10 12.53 7.57
C PRO A 82 1.03 13.62 7.58
N GLY A 83 0.09 13.59 6.62
CA GLY A 83 -0.95 14.61 6.47
C GLY A 83 -1.70 14.92 7.78
N ASN A 84 -2.10 13.87 8.51
CA ASN A 84 -2.74 13.98 9.83
C ASN A 84 -1.84 13.45 10.98
N GLY A 85 -0.59 13.10 10.70
CA GLY A 85 0.30 12.36 11.62
C GLY A 85 0.10 10.82 11.60
N ASP A 86 0.69 10.14 12.57
CA ASP A 86 0.51 8.70 12.83
C ASP A 86 -0.30 8.47 14.11
N GLY A 87 -1.61 8.34 13.96
CA GLY A 87 -2.52 8.07 15.08
C GLY A 87 -2.23 6.76 15.84
N TYR A 88 -1.52 5.80 15.24
CA TYR A 88 -1.11 4.57 15.93
C TYR A 88 0.02 4.81 16.92
N LYS A 89 0.83 5.84 16.72
CA LYS A 89 1.88 6.27 17.65
C LYS A 89 1.49 7.51 18.45
N ALA A 90 0.21 7.92 18.38
CA ALA A 90 -0.30 9.15 18.98
C ALA A 90 0.50 10.40 18.57
N THR A 91 1.13 10.36 17.39
CA THR A 91 1.85 11.50 16.83
C THR A 91 0.91 12.22 15.88
N PHE A 92 0.51 13.43 16.23
CA PHE A 92 -0.40 14.24 15.42
C PHE A 92 0.34 15.35 14.69
N GLY A 93 -0.14 15.73 13.51
CA GLY A 93 0.39 16.83 12.73
C GLY A 93 1.56 16.47 11.80
N MET A 94 1.91 17.43 10.94
CA MET A 94 2.88 17.26 9.87
C MET A 94 4.29 17.60 10.38
N SER A 95 5.11 16.58 10.62
CA SER A 95 6.51 16.75 11.05
C SER A 95 7.38 15.60 10.53
N GLY A 96 8.69 15.84 10.39
CA GLY A 96 9.65 14.77 10.09
C GLY A 96 9.68 13.68 11.17
N TYR A 97 9.34 14.03 12.42
CA TYR A 97 9.15 13.03 13.49
C TYR A 97 7.97 12.10 13.19
N ALA A 98 6.82 12.64 12.77
CA ALA A 98 5.65 11.85 12.38
C ALA A 98 5.95 10.95 11.17
N GLN A 99 6.65 11.47 10.17
CA GLN A 99 7.12 10.71 9.01
C GLN A 99 8.00 9.52 9.44
N SER A 100 8.99 9.77 10.31
CA SER A 100 9.88 8.69 10.81
C SER A 100 9.12 7.57 11.54
N LYS A 101 8.00 7.90 12.21
CA LYS A 101 7.13 6.92 12.87
C LYS A 101 6.29 6.13 11.88
N MET A 102 5.79 6.78 10.83
CA MET A 102 5.14 6.09 9.72
C MET A 102 6.10 5.13 9.02
N ASP A 103 7.35 5.52 8.79
CA ASP A 103 8.35 4.66 8.15
C ASP A 103 8.70 3.45 9.04
N GLN A 104 8.90 3.65 10.35
CA GLN A 104 9.09 2.55 11.30
C GLN A 104 7.90 1.57 11.30
N ARG A 105 6.69 2.10 11.18
CA ARG A 105 5.47 1.29 11.10
C ARG A 105 5.38 0.55 9.77
N LEU A 106 5.74 1.19 8.66
CA LEU A 106 5.81 0.57 7.33
C LEU A 106 6.78 -0.61 7.33
N ARG A 107 7.98 -0.44 7.92
CA ARG A 107 8.97 -1.53 8.08
C ARG A 107 8.40 -2.71 8.86
N THR A 108 7.74 -2.42 9.99
CA THR A 108 7.11 -3.44 10.84
C THR A 108 6.02 -4.20 10.07
N LEU A 109 5.17 -3.46 9.35
CA LEU A 109 4.10 -4.04 8.54
C LEU A 109 4.66 -4.93 7.42
N ALA A 110 5.66 -4.45 6.68
CA ALA A 110 6.31 -5.22 5.64
C ALA A 110 6.96 -6.51 6.17
N ALA A 111 7.59 -6.45 7.34
CA ALA A 111 8.14 -7.65 8.00
C ALA A 111 7.04 -8.68 8.31
N ASN A 112 5.88 -8.24 8.82
CA ASN A 112 4.75 -9.12 9.11
C ASN A 112 4.16 -9.75 7.83
N ILE A 113 4.01 -8.95 6.75
CA ILE A 113 3.52 -9.43 5.46
C ILE A 113 4.45 -10.48 4.88
N LYS A 114 5.76 -10.24 4.93
CA LYS A 114 6.79 -11.19 4.47
C LYS A 114 6.78 -12.48 5.30
N ALA A 115 6.65 -12.36 6.62
CA ALA A 115 6.55 -13.51 7.52
C ALA A 115 5.27 -14.34 7.27
N ASP A 116 4.20 -13.72 6.80
CA ASP A 116 2.95 -14.36 6.40
C ASP A 116 2.99 -14.97 4.98
N GLY A 117 4.20 -15.04 4.38
CA GLY A 117 4.45 -15.71 3.09
C GLY A 117 4.02 -14.91 1.87
N VAL A 118 3.73 -13.61 2.02
CA VAL A 118 3.37 -12.72 0.92
C VAL A 118 4.62 -12.03 0.38
N ILE A 119 4.80 -12.09 -0.94
CA ILE A 119 5.90 -11.44 -1.65
C ILE A 119 5.55 -9.97 -1.89
N ILE A 120 6.45 -9.06 -1.57
CA ILE A 120 6.29 -7.64 -1.85
C ILE A 120 7.24 -7.26 -2.98
N TYR A 121 6.67 -6.87 -4.11
CA TYR A 121 7.36 -6.21 -5.21
C TYR A 121 7.20 -4.71 -5.05
N VAL A 122 8.26 -3.94 -5.27
CA VAL A 122 8.23 -2.48 -5.18
C VAL A 122 8.74 -1.90 -6.49
N ILE A 123 7.93 -1.02 -7.08
CA ILE A 123 8.28 -0.20 -8.23
C ILE A 123 8.33 1.24 -7.74
N GLN A 124 9.54 1.78 -7.64
CA GLN A 124 9.76 3.17 -7.30
C GLN A 124 9.78 4.01 -8.58
N PHE A 125 8.99 5.07 -8.60
CA PHE A 125 9.06 6.14 -9.59
C PHE A 125 9.79 7.34 -8.97
N ALA A 126 10.58 8.08 -9.75
CA ALA A 126 11.29 9.29 -9.32
C ALA A 126 12.16 9.15 -8.03
N ASN A 127 12.85 10.22 -7.63
CA ASN A 127 13.57 10.33 -6.35
C ASN A 127 14.67 9.28 -6.07
N ASP A 128 15.64 9.13 -6.99
CA ASP A 128 16.82 8.26 -6.78
C ASP A 128 17.75 8.74 -5.65
N GLY A 129 18.48 7.81 -5.03
CA GLY A 129 19.63 8.09 -4.17
C GLY A 129 19.32 8.68 -2.78
N THR A 130 18.07 8.58 -2.32
CA THR A 130 17.58 9.16 -1.07
C THR A 130 17.31 8.10 0.01
N ASP A 131 17.01 8.54 1.24
CA ASP A 131 16.55 7.68 2.34
C ASP A 131 15.27 6.89 1.97
N LEU A 132 14.44 7.44 1.07
CA LEU A 132 13.28 6.77 0.49
C LEU A 132 13.67 5.48 -0.24
N GLN A 133 14.71 5.53 -1.07
CA GLN A 133 15.14 4.35 -1.83
C GLN A 133 15.59 3.23 -0.89
N LEU A 134 16.33 3.57 0.17
CA LEU A 134 16.73 2.60 1.19
C LEU A 134 15.51 2.02 1.92
N LEU A 135 14.55 2.86 2.28
CA LEU A 135 13.29 2.44 2.87
C LEU A 135 12.56 1.44 1.96
N LEU A 136 12.34 1.78 0.68
CA LEU A 136 11.60 0.96 -0.27
C LEU A 136 12.27 -0.39 -0.57
N LYS A 137 13.61 -0.41 -0.66
CA LYS A 137 14.38 -1.67 -0.76
C LYS A 137 14.19 -2.58 0.45
N GLU A 138 14.06 -2.03 1.65
CA GLU A 138 13.77 -2.82 2.86
C GLU A 138 12.31 -3.30 2.91
N ILE A 139 11.37 -2.57 2.31
CA ILE A 139 9.96 -2.96 2.23
C ILE A 139 9.76 -4.13 1.26
N ALA A 140 10.45 -4.11 0.13
CA ALA A 140 10.45 -5.22 -0.82
C ALA A 140 10.87 -6.56 -0.17
N SER A 141 10.50 -7.67 -0.81
CA SER A 141 10.95 -9.01 -0.40
C SER A 141 12.44 -9.23 -0.63
N GLY A 142 13.08 -8.39 -1.44
CA GLY A 142 14.52 -8.27 -1.56
C GLY A 142 14.90 -6.89 -2.09
N PRO A 143 16.13 -6.42 -1.84
CA PRO A 143 16.55 -5.06 -2.19
C PRO A 143 16.81 -4.85 -3.70
N ASP A 144 16.84 -5.94 -4.47
CA ASP A 144 17.20 -5.95 -5.88
C ASP A 144 16.17 -6.72 -6.72
N THR A 145 16.39 -6.75 -8.02
CA THR A 145 15.63 -7.59 -8.96
C THR A 145 15.55 -9.04 -8.48
N PRO A 146 14.37 -9.67 -8.50
CA PRO A 146 13.12 -9.21 -9.14
C PRO A 146 12.19 -8.39 -8.23
N TYR A 147 12.56 -8.11 -6.98
CA TYR A 147 11.63 -7.59 -5.96
C TYR A 147 11.58 -6.06 -5.90
N TYR A 148 12.68 -5.40 -6.23
CA TYR A 148 12.75 -3.94 -6.29
C TYR A 148 13.15 -3.51 -7.70
N TYR A 149 12.41 -2.55 -8.25
CA TYR A 149 12.72 -1.90 -9.51
C TYR A 149 12.62 -0.39 -9.36
N TYR A 150 13.64 0.30 -9.87
CA TYR A 150 13.65 1.75 -9.98
C TYR A 150 13.31 2.15 -11.43
N ALA A 151 12.21 2.87 -11.60
CA ALA A 151 11.77 3.45 -12.86
C ALA A 151 12.14 4.94 -12.85
N PRO A 152 13.28 5.34 -13.46
CA PRO A 152 13.61 6.75 -13.62
C PRO A 152 12.61 7.42 -14.58
N ASP A 153 12.41 8.73 -14.37
CA ASP A 153 11.56 9.58 -15.23
C ASP A 153 12.04 9.62 -16.70
#